data_AF-A0A1W6DLR4-F1
#
_entry.id   AF-A0A1W6DLR4-F1
#
_cell.length_a   1.000
_cell.length_b   1.000
_cell.length_c   1.000
_cell.angle_alpha   90.00
_cell.angle_beta   90.00
_cell.angle_gamma   90.00
#
_symmetry.space_group_name_H-M   'P 1'
#
loop_
_entity.id
_entity.type
_entity.pdbx_description
1 polymer ?
#
loop_
_entity_poly.entity_id
_entity_poly.type
_entity_poly.pdbx_seq_one_letter_code
_entity_poly.pdbx_strand_id
1 'polypeptide(L)'
;MSNEDPGTRHARAALASAEQILALDLTSVPCARLTQVIVGWMRAAFEQSRVIANLALAGLSHAAAPNRRAFIEITTRIQWLHSIPADERARVVETLIEEDRVQTRKAARHLSDMGYDSPVDLSDMESMILDAHTNGPHHQQAQQFLAAVRALQGQAAGLYYAWREDTQYTHATSVVAVAHAPEREGLLATARPRVPDPDLETHRLATALIVTLVARMLMDVGVDPDRATVVMNAFFVSA
;
A
#
# COMPACT_ATOMS: atom_id res chain seq x y z
N MET A 1 0.15 -34.65 -10.20
CA MET A 1 0.35 -33.22 -9.86
C MET A 1 -0.70 -32.44 -10.61
N SER A 2 -1.60 -31.76 -9.92
CA SER A 2 -2.67 -30.96 -10.55
C SER A 2 -2.05 -29.84 -11.40
N ASN A 3 -2.44 -29.75 -12.67
CA ASN A 3 -2.16 -28.61 -13.56
C ASN A 3 -3.01 -27.41 -13.11
N GLU A 4 -2.70 -26.87 -11.94
CA GLU A 4 -3.33 -25.65 -11.45
C GLU A 4 -2.75 -24.44 -12.18
N ASP A 5 -3.63 -23.56 -12.67
CA ASP A 5 -3.24 -22.31 -13.31
C ASP A 5 -2.36 -21.47 -12.35
N PRO A 6 -1.21 -20.94 -12.81
CA PRO A 6 -0.28 -20.18 -11.98
C PRO A 6 -0.95 -19.05 -11.19
N GLY A 7 -1.92 -18.34 -11.77
CA GLY A 7 -2.64 -17.26 -11.10
C GLY A 7 -3.49 -17.74 -9.93
N THR A 8 -4.13 -18.89 -10.08
CA THR A 8 -4.90 -19.51 -8.97
C THR A 8 -3.98 -19.89 -7.81
N ARG A 9 -2.81 -20.47 -8.11
CA ARG A 9 -1.81 -20.85 -7.10
C ARG A 9 -1.27 -19.62 -6.37
N HIS A 10 -0.88 -18.57 -7.10
CA HIS A 10 -0.36 -17.34 -6.50
C HIS A 10 -1.44 -16.59 -5.69
N ALA A 11 -2.69 -16.60 -6.14
CA ALA A 11 -3.79 -16.01 -5.37
C ALA A 11 -4.01 -16.73 -4.03
N ARG A 12 -3.96 -18.07 -3.99
CA ARG A 12 -4.03 -18.81 -2.72
C ARG A 12 -2.86 -18.52 -1.79
N ALA A 13 -1.63 -18.46 -2.33
CA ALA A 13 -0.46 -18.11 -1.54
C ALA A 13 -0.55 -16.67 -0.98
N ALA A 14 -1.02 -15.72 -1.79
CA ALA A 14 -1.24 -14.34 -1.37
C ALA A 14 -2.34 -14.22 -0.28
N LEU A 15 -3.39 -15.03 -0.37
CA LEU A 15 -4.43 -15.10 0.65
C LEU A 15 -3.89 -15.67 1.96
N ALA A 16 -3.22 -16.83 1.91
CA ALA A 16 -2.68 -17.50 3.08
C ALA A 16 -1.64 -16.63 3.81
N SER A 17 -0.70 -16.03 3.07
CA SER A 17 0.29 -15.12 3.67
C SER A 17 -0.36 -13.87 4.27
N ALA A 18 -1.40 -13.31 3.64
CA ALA A 18 -2.13 -12.18 4.21
C ALA A 18 -2.84 -12.54 5.52
N GLU A 19 -3.54 -13.67 5.57
CA GLU A 19 -4.21 -14.12 6.79
C GLU A 19 -3.21 -14.29 7.95
N GLN A 20 -2.04 -14.86 7.67
CA GLN A 20 -1.02 -15.06 8.68
C GLN A 20 -0.42 -13.75 9.18
N ILE A 21 -0.01 -12.85 8.29
CA ILE A 21 0.56 -11.56 8.68
C ILE A 21 -0.45 -10.72 9.47
N LEU A 22 -1.73 -10.75 9.09
CA LEU A 22 -2.78 -10.02 9.79
C LEU A 22 -3.10 -10.60 11.17
N ALA A 23 -2.89 -11.91 11.36
CA ALA A 23 -3.08 -12.61 12.63
C ALA A 23 -1.87 -12.52 13.59
N LEU A 24 -0.73 -11.97 13.16
CA LEU A 24 0.45 -11.86 14.01
C LEU A 24 0.21 -11.00 15.24
N ASP A 25 0.62 -11.53 16.39
CA ASP A 25 0.76 -10.76 17.62
C ASP A 25 2.05 -9.93 17.58
N LEU A 26 1.88 -8.62 17.49
CA LEU A 26 2.97 -7.64 17.46
C LEU A 26 3.04 -6.79 18.73
N THR A 27 2.38 -7.22 19.82
CA THR A 27 2.39 -6.51 21.12
C THR A 27 3.80 -6.34 21.71
N SER A 28 4.75 -7.18 21.29
CA SER A 28 6.16 -7.11 21.69
C SER A 28 6.99 -6.07 20.93
N VAL A 29 6.44 -5.46 19.87
CA VAL A 29 7.07 -4.37 19.12
C VAL A 29 6.81 -3.05 19.85
N PRO A 30 7.86 -2.27 20.19
CA PRO A 30 7.70 -0.98 20.86
C PRO A 30 6.75 -0.06 20.08
N CYS A 31 5.81 0.58 20.78
CA CYS A 31 4.87 1.52 20.20
C CYS A 31 5.52 2.92 20.10
N ALA A 32 6.24 3.15 19.01
CA ALA A 32 6.78 4.44 18.60
C ALA A 32 6.13 4.85 17.26
N ARG A 33 6.13 6.13 16.90
CA ARG A 33 5.47 6.60 15.67
C ARG A 33 5.99 5.90 14.41
N LEU A 34 7.31 5.75 14.32
CA LEU A 34 7.95 5.07 13.20
C LEU A 34 7.52 3.60 13.10
N THR A 35 7.51 2.86 14.21
CA THR A 35 7.08 1.45 14.23
C THR A 35 5.57 1.32 13.97
N GLN A 36 4.75 2.23 14.51
CA GLN A 36 3.31 2.29 14.24
C GLN A 36 3.03 2.48 12.75
N VAL A 37 3.70 3.41 12.08
CA VAL A 37 3.52 3.65 10.63
C VAL A 37 4.01 2.47 9.81
N ILE A 38 5.20 1.94 10.09
CA ILE A 38 5.75 0.79 9.34
C ILE A 38 4.85 -0.45 9.48
N VAL A 39 4.44 -0.79 10.71
CA VAL A 39 3.55 -1.93 10.97
C VAL A 39 2.16 -1.67 10.41
N GLY A 40 1.63 -0.47 10.58
CA GLY A 40 0.32 -0.07 10.06
C GLY A 40 0.24 -0.18 8.54
N TRP A 41 1.25 0.35 7.84
CA TRP A 41 1.36 0.22 6.38
C TRP A 41 1.52 -1.24 5.93
N MET A 42 2.35 -2.03 6.61
CA MET A 42 2.45 -3.46 6.32
C MET A 42 1.07 -4.15 6.41
N ARG A 43 0.37 -3.96 7.53
CA ARG A 43 -0.97 -4.54 7.72
C ARG A 43 -1.95 -4.05 6.67
N ALA A 44 -1.95 -2.76 6.35
CA ALA A 44 -2.80 -2.19 5.30
C ALA A 44 -2.49 -2.79 3.92
N ALA A 45 -1.22 -3.01 3.57
CA ALA A 45 -0.85 -3.68 2.33
C ALA A 45 -1.35 -5.14 2.30
N PHE A 46 -1.22 -5.89 3.40
CA PHE A 46 -1.71 -7.27 3.46
C PHE A 46 -3.25 -7.35 3.47
N GLU A 47 -3.95 -6.35 4.01
CA GLU A 47 -5.39 -6.22 3.83
C GLU A 47 -5.77 -6.05 2.35
N GLN A 48 -5.05 -5.19 1.60
CA GLN A 48 -5.26 -5.08 0.16
C GLN A 48 -4.93 -6.39 -0.56
N SER A 49 -3.83 -7.06 -0.19
CA SER A 49 -3.43 -8.35 -0.73
C SER A 49 -4.53 -9.41 -0.56
N ARG A 50 -5.15 -9.48 0.63
CA ARG A 50 -6.27 -10.38 0.91
C ARG A 50 -7.46 -10.13 -0.02
N VAL A 51 -7.83 -8.88 -0.25
CA VAL A 51 -8.93 -8.53 -1.16
C VAL A 51 -8.59 -8.86 -2.62
N ILE A 52 -7.37 -8.51 -3.06
CA ILE A 52 -6.87 -8.82 -4.41
C ILE A 52 -6.93 -10.33 -4.67
N ALA A 53 -6.43 -11.14 -3.73
CA ALA A 53 -6.43 -12.58 -3.82
C ALA A 53 -7.85 -13.17 -3.91
N ASN A 54 -8.77 -12.71 -3.05
CA ASN A 54 -10.17 -13.16 -3.09
C ASN A 54 -10.86 -12.82 -4.41
N LEU A 55 -10.66 -11.60 -4.93
CA LEU A 55 -11.21 -11.20 -6.22
C LEU A 55 -10.59 -11.99 -7.38
N ALA A 56 -9.29 -12.30 -7.33
CA ALA A 56 -8.64 -13.14 -8.32
C ALA A 56 -9.20 -14.57 -8.33
N LEU A 57 -9.38 -15.18 -7.16
CA LEU A 57 -9.99 -16.50 -7.00
C LEU A 57 -11.45 -16.53 -7.49
N ALA A 58 -12.17 -15.42 -7.40
CA ALA A 58 -13.52 -15.26 -7.91
C ALA A 58 -13.59 -14.95 -9.43
N GLY A 59 -12.45 -14.86 -10.13
CA GLY A 59 -12.41 -14.47 -11.55
C GLY A 59 -12.75 -12.99 -11.80
N LEU A 60 -12.57 -12.15 -10.78
CA LEU A 60 -12.89 -10.72 -10.75
C LEU A 60 -11.63 -9.84 -10.63
N SER A 61 -10.47 -10.30 -11.09
CA SER A 61 -9.20 -9.56 -10.98
C SER A 61 -9.27 -8.12 -11.51
N HIS A 62 -10.07 -7.85 -12.54
CA HIS A 62 -10.27 -6.50 -13.09
C HIS A 62 -10.91 -5.52 -12.09
N ALA A 63 -11.79 -6.01 -11.21
CA ALA A 63 -12.45 -5.20 -10.18
C ALA A 63 -11.50 -4.84 -9.02
N ALA A 64 -10.34 -5.52 -8.90
CA ALA A 64 -9.37 -5.28 -7.84
C ALA A 64 -8.45 -4.07 -8.10
N ALA A 65 -8.66 -3.30 -9.17
CA ALA A 65 -7.79 -2.16 -9.50
C ALA A 65 -7.64 -1.14 -8.35
N PRO A 66 -8.69 -0.76 -7.59
CA PRO A 66 -8.53 0.11 -6.43
C PRO A 66 -7.61 -0.48 -5.35
N ASN A 67 -7.74 -1.78 -5.09
CA ASN A 67 -6.93 -2.48 -4.10
C ASN A 67 -5.47 -2.62 -4.56
N ARG A 68 -5.22 -2.97 -5.83
CA ARG A 68 -3.87 -3.02 -6.39
C ARG A 68 -3.20 -1.66 -6.37
N ARG A 69 -3.93 -0.59 -6.75
CA ARG A 69 -3.41 0.78 -6.69
C ARG A 69 -2.98 1.14 -5.26
N ALA A 70 -3.83 0.89 -4.27
CA ALA A 70 -3.51 1.15 -2.86
C ALA A 70 -2.33 0.29 -2.37
N PHE A 71 -2.30 -1.00 -2.71
CA PHE A 71 -1.21 -1.91 -2.39
C PHE A 71 0.14 -1.43 -2.93
N ILE A 72 0.17 -1.03 -4.21
CA ILE A 72 1.39 -0.55 -4.87
C ILE A 72 1.87 0.77 -4.26
N GLU A 73 0.94 1.67 -3.95
CA GLU A 73 1.25 2.94 -3.30
C GLU A 73 1.91 2.70 -1.93
N ILE A 74 1.32 1.84 -1.10
CA ILE A 74 1.88 1.46 0.20
C ILE A 74 3.24 0.78 0.03
N THR A 75 3.37 -0.18 -0.90
CA THR A 75 4.63 -0.89 -1.16
C THR A 75 5.75 0.08 -1.52
N THR A 76 5.45 1.02 -2.41
CA THR A 76 6.40 2.05 -2.85
C THR A 76 6.75 3.00 -1.70
N ARG A 77 5.79 3.35 -0.84
CA ARG A 77 6.03 4.17 0.36
C ARG A 77 6.93 3.47 1.38
N ILE A 78 6.74 2.17 1.58
CA ILE A 78 7.62 1.34 2.43
C ILE A 78 9.04 1.31 1.85
N GLN A 79 9.17 1.08 0.53
CA GLN A 79 10.46 1.09 -0.15
C GLN A 79 11.17 2.45 -0.05
N TRP A 80 10.42 3.53 -0.27
CA TRP A 80 10.91 4.90 -0.12
C TRP A 80 11.37 5.17 1.31
N LEU A 81 10.56 4.87 2.32
CA LEU A 81 10.93 5.10 3.73
C LEU A 81 12.18 4.31 4.12
N HIS A 82 12.32 3.06 3.67
CA HIS A 82 13.52 2.26 3.88
C HIS A 82 14.77 2.90 3.22
N SER A 83 14.62 3.58 2.08
CA SER A 83 15.73 4.25 1.38
C SER A 83 16.28 5.48 2.11
N ILE A 84 15.53 6.01 3.08
CA ILE A 84 15.94 7.14 3.91
C ILE A 84 16.91 6.65 5.00
N PRO A 85 17.97 7.42 5.34
CA PRO A 85 18.86 7.10 6.46
C PRO A 85 18.09 6.79 7.75
N ALA A 86 18.51 5.75 8.48
CA ALA A 86 17.76 5.21 9.61
C ALA A 86 17.48 6.25 10.71
N ASP A 87 18.45 7.12 10.97
CA ASP A 87 18.39 8.22 11.93
C ASP A 87 17.44 9.36 11.53
N GLU A 88 17.08 9.47 10.24
CA GLU A 88 16.15 10.48 9.73
C GLU A 88 14.70 9.97 9.62
N ARG A 89 14.48 8.65 9.52
CA ARG A 89 13.15 8.07 9.24
C ARG A 89 12.06 8.48 10.22
N ALA A 90 12.38 8.57 11.51
CA ALA A 90 11.40 8.97 12.52
C ALA A 90 10.85 10.37 12.24
N ARG A 91 11.75 11.29 11.89
CA ARG A 91 11.41 12.68 11.56
C ARG A 91 10.63 12.79 10.25
N VAL A 92 10.97 11.96 9.26
CA VAL A 92 10.21 11.88 8.01
C VAL A 92 8.81 11.32 8.23
N VAL A 93 8.63 10.34 9.10
CA VAL A 93 7.31 9.82 9.49
C VAL A 93 6.47 10.91 10.17
N GLU A 94 7.07 11.69 11.08
CA GLU A 94 6.37 12.81 11.70
C GLU A 94 5.96 13.88 10.68
N THR A 95 6.78 14.09 9.65
CA THR A 95 6.43 14.95 8.51
C THR A 95 5.22 14.41 7.76
N LEU A 96 5.19 13.11 7.48
CA LEU A 96 4.06 12.49 6.79
C LEU A 96 2.74 12.62 7.58
N ILE A 97 2.80 12.38 8.89
CA ILE A 97 1.63 12.53 9.78
C ILE A 97 1.15 13.98 9.80
N GLU A 98 2.08 14.95 9.85
CA GLU A 98 1.70 16.37 9.83
C GLU A 98 1.00 16.76 8.52
N GLU A 99 1.48 16.26 7.40
CA GLU A 99 0.88 16.53 6.10
C GLU A 99 -0.53 15.93 5.98
N ASP A 100 -0.70 14.68 6.41
CA ASP A 100 -2.02 14.04 6.46
C ASP A 100 -3.00 14.84 7.34
N ARG A 101 -2.51 15.38 8.46
CA ARG A 101 -3.26 16.28 9.34
C ARG A 101 -3.67 17.57 8.65
N VAL A 102 -2.76 18.22 7.94
CA VAL A 102 -3.03 19.46 7.18
C VAL A 102 -4.07 19.21 6.09
N GLN A 103 -3.94 18.13 5.32
CA GLN A 103 -4.90 17.80 4.26
C GLN A 103 -6.28 17.47 4.82
N THR A 104 -6.35 16.71 5.91
CA THR A 104 -7.62 16.35 6.55
C THR A 104 -8.35 17.60 7.07
N ARG A 105 -7.64 18.56 7.69
CA ARG A 105 -8.22 19.85 8.09
C ARG A 105 -8.73 20.64 6.90
N LYS A 106 -7.97 20.68 5.80
CA LYS A 106 -8.37 21.39 4.58
C LYS A 106 -9.63 20.78 3.97
N ALA A 107 -9.72 19.45 3.94
CA ALA A 107 -10.90 18.74 3.48
C ALA A 107 -12.12 19.02 4.37
N ALA A 108 -11.95 18.97 5.70
CA ALA A 108 -13.03 19.29 6.65
C ALA A 108 -13.57 20.71 6.47
N ARG A 109 -12.69 21.70 6.28
CA ARG A 109 -13.09 23.08 5.96
C ARG A 109 -13.86 23.16 4.66
N HIS A 110 -13.36 22.53 3.60
CA HIS A 110 -14.03 22.52 2.31
C HIS A 110 -15.42 21.87 2.36
N LEU A 111 -15.58 20.79 3.14
CA LEU A 111 -16.87 20.18 3.39
C LEU A 111 -17.83 21.13 4.10
N SER A 112 -17.36 21.82 5.15
CA SER A 112 -18.17 22.80 5.87
C SER A 112 -18.54 23.99 4.98
N ASP A 113 -17.63 24.48 4.13
CA ASP A 113 -17.90 25.51 3.12
C ASP A 113 -18.99 25.09 2.11
N MET A 114 -19.13 23.78 1.87
CA MET A 114 -20.21 23.19 1.05
C MET A 114 -21.49 22.92 1.84
N GLY A 115 -21.56 23.29 3.13
CA GLY A 115 -22.70 23.07 4.01
C GLY A 115 -22.78 21.68 4.61
N TYR A 116 -21.67 20.93 4.64
CA TYR A 116 -21.58 19.61 5.24
C TYR A 116 -20.60 19.57 6.41
N ASP A 117 -21.12 19.40 7.62
CA ASP A 117 -20.28 19.20 8.80
C ASP A 117 -19.96 17.70 8.97
N SER A 118 -18.68 17.36 8.82
CA SER A 118 -18.19 15.99 8.95
C SER A 118 -18.35 15.49 10.39
N PRO A 119 -18.88 14.27 10.63
CA PRO A 119 -18.97 13.67 11.96
C PRO A 119 -17.64 13.09 12.46
N VAL A 120 -16.57 13.18 11.67
CA VAL A 120 -15.25 12.62 12.02
C VAL A 120 -14.60 13.50 13.10
N ASP A 121 -14.36 12.91 14.28
CA ASP A 121 -13.56 13.54 15.33
C ASP A 121 -12.07 13.51 14.96
N LEU A 122 -11.44 14.68 14.96
CA LEU A 122 -10.03 14.85 14.64
C LEU A 122 -9.17 15.13 15.89
N SER A 123 -9.76 15.17 17.08
CA SER A 123 -9.12 15.59 18.34
C SER A 123 -7.79 14.88 18.62
N ASP A 124 -7.75 13.56 18.48
CA ASP A 124 -6.54 12.75 18.68
C ASP A 124 -5.39 13.18 17.75
N MET A 125 -5.70 13.44 16.48
CA MET A 125 -4.72 13.88 15.49
C MET A 125 -4.24 15.31 15.77
N GLU A 126 -5.12 16.17 16.29
CA GLU A 126 -4.76 17.55 16.64
C GLU A 126 -3.87 17.65 17.87
N SER A 127 -4.00 16.71 18.81
CA SER A 127 -3.23 16.66 20.05
C SER A 127 -1.75 16.30 19.86
N MET A 128 -1.35 15.81 18.68
CA MET A 128 0.01 15.35 18.40
C MET A 128 1.02 16.49 18.30
N ILE A 129 2.10 16.39 19.09
CA ILE A 129 3.30 17.24 18.97
C ILE A 129 4.32 16.52 18.08
N LEU A 130 4.64 17.11 16.92
CA LEU A 130 5.48 16.55 15.87
C LEU A 130 6.68 17.48 15.59
N ASP A 131 7.89 16.93 15.45
CA ASP A 131 9.08 17.59 14.92
C ASP A 131 9.20 17.31 13.41
N ALA A 132 8.22 17.79 12.66
CA ALA A 132 8.17 17.59 11.22
C ALA A 132 9.23 18.42 10.47
N HIS A 133 9.75 17.88 9.37
CA HIS A 133 10.41 18.68 8.35
C HIS A 133 9.36 19.57 7.68
N THR A 134 9.51 20.88 7.83
CA THR A 134 8.60 21.84 7.18
C THR A 134 9.06 22.27 5.80
N ASN A 135 10.28 21.88 5.37
CA ASN A 135 10.90 22.26 4.11
C ASN A 135 11.84 21.15 3.61
N GLY A 136 12.12 21.14 2.30
CA GLY A 136 13.16 20.30 1.68
C GLY A 136 12.65 19.01 1.00
N PRO A 137 13.57 18.16 0.51
CA PRO A 137 13.22 17.00 -0.32
C PRO A 137 12.32 15.97 0.37
N HIS A 138 12.58 15.64 1.65
CA HIS A 138 11.78 14.67 2.39
C HIS A 138 10.36 15.15 2.67
N HIS A 139 10.16 16.45 2.89
CA HIS A 139 8.84 17.05 3.02
C HIS A 139 8.03 16.91 1.72
N GLN A 140 8.62 17.25 0.57
CA GLN A 140 7.96 17.07 -0.72
C GLN A 140 7.68 15.59 -1.02
N GLN A 141 8.62 14.70 -0.70
CA GLN A 141 8.46 13.27 -0.89
C GLN A 141 7.33 12.72 -0.01
N ALA A 142 7.19 13.15 1.24
CA ALA A 142 6.08 12.78 2.12
C ALA A 142 4.73 13.19 1.48
N GLN A 143 4.61 14.44 1.04
CA GLN A 143 3.39 14.97 0.42
C GLN A 143 3.01 14.29 -0.90
N GLN A 144 3.99 14.01 -1.77
CA GLN A 144 3.73 13.69 -3.17
C GLN A 144 4.23 12.28 -3.51
N PHE A 145 3.30 11.38 -3.84
CA PHE A 145 3.64 10.02 -4.26
C PHE A 145 4.68 9.98 -5.39
N LEU A 146 4.51 10.84 -6.42
CA LEU A 146 5.47 10.91 -7.52
C LEU A 146 6.87 11.38 -7.09
N ALA A 147 6.98 12.23 -6.08
CA ALA A 147 8.27 12.65 -5.55
C ALA A 147 8.96 11.48 -4.82
N ALA A 148 8.21 10.68 -4.03
CA ALA A 148 8.72 9.45 -3.43
C ALA A 148 9.17 8.42 -4.48
N VAL A 149 8.39 8.21 -5.55
CA VAL A 149 8.77 7.35 -6.68
C VAL A 149 10.07 7.82 -7.33
N ARG A 150 10.22 9.13 -7.58
CA ARG A 150 11.44 9.69 -8.19
C ARG A 150 12.67 9.54 -7.28
N ALA A 151 12.49 9.65 -5.97
CA ALA A 151 13.56 9.45 -5.00
C ALA A 151 14.18 8.04 -5.06
N LEU A 152 13.42 7.04 -5.53
CA LEU A 152 13.87 5.66 -5.69
C LEU A 152 14.70 5.42 -6.97
N GLN A 153 15.00 6.45 -7.77
CA GLN A 153 15.94 6.39 -8.91
C GLN A 153 15.74 5.20 -9.86
N GLY A 154 14.49 4.85 -10.15
CA GLY A 154 14.13 3.76 -11.08
C GLY A 154 13.88 2.40 -10.42
N GLN A 155 14.23 2.21 -9.14
CA GLN A 155 13.96 0.96 -8.43
C GLN A 155 12.45 0.66 -8.29
N ALA A 156 11.60 1.68 -8.38
CA ALA A 156 10.14 1.55 -8.37
C ALA A 156 9.49 1.73 -9.75
N ALA A 157 10.23 1.68 -10.86
CA ALA A 157 9.68 1.94 -12.18
C ALA A 157 8.53 0.98 -12.56
N GLY A 158 8.69 -0.32 -12.28
CA GLY A 158 7.65 -1.33 -12.51
C GLY A 158 6.41 -1.12 -11.64
N LEU A 159 6.60 -0.83 -10.34
CA LEU A 159 5.51 -0.50 -9.42
C LEU A 159 4.78 0.78 -9.87
N TYR A 160 5.51 1.83 -10.24
CA TYR A 160 4.92 3.07 -10.73
C TYR A 160 4.11 2.86 -12.02
N TYR A 161 4.61 2.05 -12.96
CA TYR A 161 3.88 1.70 -14.16
C TYR A 161 2.56 1.00 -13.82
N ALA A 162 2.60 -0.03 -12.97
CA ALA A 162 1.41 -0.75 -12.54
C ALA A 162 0.41 0.17 -11.80
N TRP A 163 0.87 1.04 -10.91
CA TRP A 163 0.05 2.02 -10.21
C TRP A 163 -0.69 2.96 -11.18
N ARG A 164 0.02 3.42 -12.22
CA ARG A 164 -0.55 4.32 -13.24
C ARG A 164 -1.64 3.61 -14.04
N GLU A 165 -1.40 2.37 -14.44
CA GLU A 165 -2.37 1.58 -15.21
C GLU A 165 -3.63 1.29 -14.38
N ASP A 166 -3.49 0.84 -13.13
CA ASP A 166 -4.65 0.58 -12.27
C ASP A 166 -5.43 1.87 -11.95
N THR A 167 -4.77 3.04 -11.81
CA THR A 167 -5.43 4.34 -11.54
C THR A 167 -6.50 4.70 -12.58
N GLN A 168 -6.34 4.27 -13.84
CA GLN A 168 -7.34 4.55 -14.88
C GLN A 168 -8.68 3.83 -14.61
N TYR A 169 -8.63 2.73 -13.86
CA TYR A 169 -9.77 1.88 -13.53
C TYR A 169 -10.32 2.13 -12.11
N THR A 170 -9.75 3.06 -11.34
CA THR A 170 -10.25 3.41 -9.99
C THR A 170 -11.21 4.60 -9.96
N HIS A 171 -11.41 5.28 -11.09
CA HIS A 171 -12.26 6.46 -11.22
C HIS A 171 -13.18 6.35 -12.43
N ALA A 172 -14.26 7.13 -12.46
CA ALA A 172 -15.19 7.22 -13.58
C ALA A 172 -14.56 7.95 -14.79
N THR A 173 -13.57 7.34 -15.41
CA THR A 173 -12.87 7.84 -16.60
C THR A 173 -13.49 7.30 -17.89
N SER A 174 -13.24 7.97 -19.02
CA SER A 174 -13.61 7.42 -20.33
C SER A 174 -12.85 6.12 -20.64
N VAL A 175 -11.65 5.93 -20.09
CA VAL A 175 -10.87 4.70 -20.27
C VAL A 175 -11.57 3.51 -19.64
N VAL A 176 -12.04 3.62 -18.39
CA VAL A 176 -12.77 2.52 -17.74
C VAL A 176 -14.08 2.21 -18.48
N ALA A 177 -14.79 3.24 -18.95
CA ALA A 177 -16.02 3.05 -19.72
C ALA A 177 -15.77 2.26 -21.02
N VAL A 178 -14.77 2.66 -21.81
CA VAL A 178 -14.41 1.98 -23.06
C VAL A 178 -13.87 0.57 -22.81
N ALA A 179 -13.14 0.34 -21.71
CA ALA A 179 -12.62 -0.98 -21.37
C ALA A 179 -13.73 -2.00 -21.01
N HIS A 180 -14.83 -1.52 -20.43
CA HIS A 180 -16.00 -2.35 -20.10
C HIS A 180 -17.02 -2.45 -21.24
N ALA A 181 -17.07 -1.45 -22.14
CA ALA A 181 -18.04 -1.39 -23.23
C ALA A 181 -17.37 -0.88 -24.53
N PRO A 182 -16.45 -1.65 -25.14
CA PRO A 182 -15.76 -1.23 -26.35
C PRO A 182 -16.69 -1.28 -27.56
N GLU A 183 -16.50 -0.34 -28.49
CA GLU A 183 -17.20 -0.28 -29.77
C GLU A 183 -16.67 -1.35 -30.74
N ARG A 184 -16.92 -2.62 -30.42
CA ARG A 184 -16.59 -3.80 -31.22
C ARG A 184 -17.74 -4.80 -31.14
N GLU A 185 -18.10 -5.38 -32.28
CA GLU A 185 -19.20 -6.34 -32.39
C GLU A 185 -19.04 -7.48 -31.36
N GLY A 186 -20.10 -7.75 -30.59
CA GLY A 186 -20.14 -8.81 -29.58
C GLY A 186 -19.44 -8.51 -28.24
N LEU A 187 -18.71 -7.39 -28.10
CA LEU A 187 -17.92 -7.10 -26.89
C LEU A 187 -18.55 -6.07 -25.93
N LEU A 188 -19.57 -5.32 -26.38
CA LEU A 188 -20.21 -4.27 -25.58
C LEU A 188 -20.76 -4.76 -24.23
N ALA A 189 -21.19 -6.04 -24.16
CA ALA A 189 -21.82 -6.62 -22.96
C ALA A 189 -20.87 -7.48 -22.11
N THR A 190 -19.68 -7.84 -22.62
CA THR A 190 -18.86 -8.90 -22.03
C THR A 190 -17.41 -8.51 -21.80
N ALA A 191 -16.95 -7.39 -22.39
CA ALA A 191 -15.58 -6.93 -22.23
C ALA A 191 -15.26 -6.59 -20.78
N ARG A 192 -14.00 -6.84 -20.42
CA ARG A 192 -13.43 -6.51 -19.11
C ARG A 192 -12.09 -5.83 -19.32
N PRO A 193 -11.72 -4.88 -18.44
CA PRO A 193 -10.39 -4.30 -18.43
C PRO A 193 -9.31 -5.37 -18.38
N ARG A 194 -8.19 -5.09 -19.07
CA ARG A 194 -6.98 -5.87 -18.89
C ARG A 194 -6.43 -5.62 -17.49
N VAL A 195 -5.86 -6.67 -16.92
CA VAL A 195 -5.31 -6.65 -15.57
C VAL A 195 -3.79 -6.63 -15.66
N PRO A 196 -3.11 -5.64 -15.06
CA PRO A 196 -1.69 -5.74 -14.79
C PRO A 196 -1.42 -6.95 -13.87
N ASP A 197 -0.38 -7.73 -14.15
CA ASP A 197 0.02 -8.89 -13.32
C ASP A 197 -1.12 -9.93 -13.13
N PRO A 198 -1.69 -10.49 -14.22
CA PRO A 198 -2.87 -11.35 -14.15
C PRO A 198 -2.65 -12.65 -13.37
N ASP A 199 -1.40 -13.09 -13.23
CA ASP A 199 -1.01 -14.28 -12.48
C ASP A 199 -0.50 -13.97 -11.07
N LEU A 200 -0.51 -12.70 -10.64
CA LEU A 200 -0.05 -12.25 -9.32
C LEU A 200 1.43 -12.57 -9.00
N GLU A 201 2.28 -12.81 -9.99
CA GLU A 201 3.70 -13.05 -9.74
C GLU A 201 4.39 -11.82 -9.14
N THR A 202 4.17 -10.64 -9.73
CA THR A 202 4.75 -9.38 -9.25
C THR A 202 4.21 -9.04 -7.87
N HIS A 203 2.91 -9.26 -7.65
CA HIS A 203 2.25 -9.09 -6.36
C HIS A 203 2.92 -9.94 -5.27
N ARG A 204 3.22 -11.22 -5.56
CA ARG A 204 3.93 -12.12 -4.63
C ARG A 204 5.35 -11.64 -4.31
N LEU A 205 6.08 -11.12 -5.29
CA LEU A 205 7.41 -10.56 -5.06
C LEU A 205 7.33 -9.29 -4.20
N ALA A 206 6.32 -8.47 -4.42
CA ALA A 206 6.09 -7.25 -3.65
C ALA A 206 5.73 -7.54 -2.18
N THR A 207 4.92 -8.56 -1.89
CA THR A 207 4.63 -8.95 -0.49
C THR A 207 5.87 -9.47 0.24
N ALA A 208 6.73 -10.24 -0.44
CA ALA A 208 8.02 -10.67 0.10
C ALA A 208 8.96 -9.47 0.37
N LEU A 209 8.98 -8.48 -0.52
CA LEU A 209 9.72 -7.24 -0.34
C LEU A 209 9.22 -6.48 0.90
N ILE A 210 7.90 -6.31 1.04
CA ILE A 210 7.29 -5.60 2.18
C ILE A 210 7.77 -6.19 3.51
N VAL A 211 7.62 -7.50 3.72
CA VAL A 211 8.00 -8.12 5.01
C VAL A 211 9.50 -8.01 5.29
N THR A 212 10.32 -8.09 4.23
CA THR A 212 11.78 -7.95 4.33
C THR A 212 12.18 -6.53 4.74
N LEU A 213 11.60 -5.51 4.10
CA LEU A 213 11.89 -4.11 4.41
C LEU A 213 11.37 -3.71 5.79
N VAL A 214 10.19 -4.19 6.18
CA VAL A 214 9.62 -3.96 7.51
C VAL A 214 10.51 -4.54 8.59
N ALA A 215 10.91 -5.81 8.47
CA ALA A 215 11.81 -6.43 9.45
C ALA A 215 13.13 -5.67 9.58
N ARG A 216 13.72 -5.22 8.46
CA ARG A 216 14.93 -4.39 8.48
C ARG A 216 14.73 -3.06 9.20
N MET A 217 13.67 -2.33 8.87
CA MET A 217 13.39 -1.05 9.53
C MET A 217 13.08 -1.22 11.03
N LEU A 218 12.48 -2.34 11.45
CA LEU A 218 12.30 -2.67 12.87
C LEU A 218 13.65 -2.90 13.58
N MET A 219 14.57 -3.64 12.96
CA MET A 219 15.92 -3.83 13.50
C MET A 219 16.69 -2.51 13.59
N ASP A 220 16.57 -1.65 12.59
CA ASP A 220 17.25 -0.34 12.55
C ASP A 220 16.84 0.59 13.70
N VAL A 221 15.64 0.41 14.26
CA VAL A 221 15.14 1.19 15.42
C VAL A 221 15.34 0.47 16.76
N GLY A 222 16.15 -0.59 16.77
CA GLY A 222 16.54 -1.30 17.98
C GLY A 222 15.54 -2.36 18.45
N VAL A 223 14.58 -2.78 17.61
CA VAL A 223 13.78 -3.97 17.91
C VAL A 223 14.67 -5.20 17.83
N ASP A 224 14.59 -6.04 18.86
CA ASP A 224 15.31 -7.31 18.91
C ASP A 224 15.11 -8.14 17.62
N PRO A 225 16.19 -8.72 17.03
CA PRO A 225 16.09 -9.43 15.75
C PRO A 225 15.08 -10.58 15.73
N ASP A 226 14.92 -11.32 16.82
CA ASP A 226 13.96 -12.43 16.88
C ASP A 226 12.52 -11.91 16.79
N ARG A 227 12.27 -10.73 17.36
CA ARG A 227 10.97 -10.05 17.27
C ARG A 227 10.77 -9.36 15.93
N ALA A 228 11.80 -8.71 15.39
CA ALA A 228 11.71 -8.00 14.12
C ALA A 228 11.50 -8.94 12.93
N THR A 229 12.12 -10.13 12.97
CA THR A 229 12.00 -11.14 11.90
C THR A 229 10.73 -11.98 11.97
N VAL A 230 9.89 -11.82 13.00
CA VAL A 230 8.63 -12.57 13.15
C VAL A 230 7.73 -12.44 11.92
N VAL A 231 7.71 -11.25 11.28
CA VAL A 231 6.92 -10.99 10.07
C VAL A 231 7.47 -11.73 8.85
N MET A 232 8.80 -11.83 8.72
CA MET A 232 9.43 -12.60 7.65
C MET A 232 9.22 -14.10 7.86
N ASN A 233 9.41 -14.58 9.08
CA ASN A 233 9.25 -15.98 9.42
C ASN A 233 7.82 -16.45 9.14
N ALA A 234 6.82 -15.67 9.56
CA ALA A 234 5.42 -15.95 9.25
C ALA A 234 5.15 -16.03 7.74
N PHE A 235 5.73 -15.10 6.96
CA PHE A 235 5.55 -15.08 5.51
C PHE A 235 6.21 -16.28 4.80
N PHE A 236 7.45 -16.62 5.14
CA PHE A 236 8.20 -17.66 4.42
C PHE A 236 7.91 -19.08 4.89
N VAL A 237 7.37 -19.26 6.11
CA VAL A 237 6.92 -20.58 6.58
C VAL A 237 5.60 -21.00 5.90
N SER A 238 4.87 -20.06 5.30
CA SER A 238 3.58 -20.29 4.64
C SER A 238 3.56 -20.20 3.13
N ALA A 239 4.68 -19.79 2.54
CA ALA A 239 4.85 -19.61 1.10
C ALA A 239 5.24 -20.89 0.35
#